data_AF-A0A7S2UC74-F1
#
_entry.id   AF-A0A7S2UC74-F1
#
_cell.length_a   1.000
_cell.length_b   1.000
_cell.length_c   1.000
_cell.angle_alpha   90.00
_cell.angle_beta   90.00
_cell.angle_gamma   90.00
#
_symmetry.space_group_name_H-M   'P 1'
#
loop_
_entity.id
_entity.type
_entity.pdbx_description
1 polymer ?
#
loop_
_entity_poly.entity_id
_entity_poly.type
_entity_poly.pdbx_seq_one_letter_code
_entity_poly.pdbx_strand_id
1 'polypeptide(L)'
;MELEIVDLNNQIVAFSNDLSHRRRLSAQKEDNLTNIQNLEEKLASLDNEGIEALRKFEESQNELMECERQMSDLEKDLSTAKEKLTLAETFMKKTEAQQETEMVLSNIQNTWEKLGTSLEDRESVRQQIETCIEDTCARKLADATKKVELKTRDIEHQRKCLISVYNALGPSDTAQETIQIAPHLYENQTLLQHSKTLSEKMELVRPTYDSAVERKLKITSEVEALAKAMYPMEDELSANLQTLLKQKRPTSKRKRATRSMARPNLASAKERRAQIFKDVEGMVKALDSLEGGNMVISDNADMDIPIEPDTPIEIDLIDNGDIEPPNTLSVKFLDDCERDTKLLRMMKSTKLVTNASARDRAQGLAREMHLSSADIMELVTQLLEKRLKQIPRWWSLQVADEVGRCITTANGHVGV
;
A
#
# COMPACT_ATOMS: atom_id res chain seq x y z
N MET A 1 7.52 16.33 -92.82
CA MET A 1 8.91 16.64 -92.44
C MET A 1 8.97 17.56 -91.23
N GLU A 2 8.27 18.69 -91.21
CA GLU A 2 8.30 19.60 -90.03
C GLU A 2 7.67 19.01 -88.75
N LEU A 3 6.55 18.28 -88.86
CA LEU A 3 5.92 17.62 -87.70
C LEU A 3 6.82 16.55 -87.04
N GLU A 4 7.61 15.84 -87.84
CA GLU A 4 8.51 14.79 -87.36
C GLU A 4 9.74 15.37 -86.66
N ILE A 5 10.22 16.54 -87.14
CA ILE A 5 11.27 17.31 -86.48
C ILE A 5 10.79 17.84 -85.12
N VAL A 6 9.54 18.31 -85.04
CA VAL A 6 8.95 18.76 -83.77
C VAL A 6 8.83 17.61 -82.76
N ASP A 7 8.37 16.43 -83.19
CA ASP A 7 8.27 15.25 -82.33
C ASP A 7 9.64 14.74 -81.85
N LEU A 8 10.64 14.71 -82.73
CA LEU A 8 12.02 14.38 -82.36
C LEU A 8 12.60 15.39 -81.38
N ASN A 9 12.33 16.68 -81.57
CA ASN A 9 12.82 17.72 -80.66
C ASN A 9 12.14 17.63 -79.27
N ASN A 10 10.84 17.30 -79.23
CA ASN A 10 10.11 17.02 -77.99
C ASN A 10 10.68 15.78 -77.27
N GLN A 11 11.04 14.73 -78.00
CA GLN A 11 11.70 13.55 -77.42
C GLN A 11 13.10 13.90 -76.88
N ILE A 12 13.90 14.68 -77.61
CA ILE A 12 15.23 15.10 -77.16
C ILE A 12 15.12 15.94 -75.88
N VAL A 13 14.16 16.85 -75.79
CA VAL A 13 13.89 17.62 -74.56
C VAL A 13 13.46 16.70 -73.42
N ALA A 14 12.59 15.72 -73.68
CA ALA A 14 12.18 14.74 -72.68
C ALA A 14 13.36 13.89 -72.16
N PHE A 15 14.23 13.40 -73.06
CA PHE A 15 15.43 12.64 -72.68
C PHE A 15 16.46 13.49 -71.95
N SER A 16 16.63 14.76 -72.34
CA SER A 16 17.52 15.71 -71.66
C SER A 16 17.03 16.00 -70.24
N ASN A 17 15.72 16.15 -70.06
CA ASN A 17 15.10 16.34 -68.75
C ASN A 17 15.24 15.08 -67.88
N ASP A 18 15.04 13.88 -68.43
CA ASP A 18 15.24 12.61 -67.70
C ASP A 18 16.70 12.42 -67.28
N LEU A 19 17.65 12.68 -68.18
CA LEU A 19 19.08 12.65 -67.86
C LEU A 19 19.46 13.67 -66.78
N SER A 20 18.92 14.88 -66.84
CA SER A 20 19.15 15.91 -65.82
C SER A 20 18.57 15.50 -64.46
N HIS A 21 17.39 14.87 -64.46
CA HIS A 21 16.77 14.33 -63.26
C HIS A 21 17.61 13.19 -62.65
N ARG A 22 18.09 12.26 -63.48
CA ARG A 22 18.95 11.15 -63.03
C ARG A 22 20.28 11.64 -62.46
N ARG A 23 20.89 12.66 -63.07
CA ARG A 23 22.11 13.29 -62.53
C ARG A 23 21.88 13.95 -61.17
N ARG A 24 20.75 14.65 -60.98
CA ARG A 24 20.37 15.22 -59.67
C ARG A 24 20.16 14.13 -58.61
N LEU A 25 19.44 13.06 -58.95
CA LEU A 25 19.25 11.93 -58.03
C LEU A 25 20.57 11.23 -57.68
N SER A 26 21.50 11.11 -58.63
CA SER A 26 22.81 10.50 -58.38
C SER A 26 23.67 11.37 -57.45
N ALA A 27 23.71 12.69 -57.68
CA ALA A 27 24.42 13.63 -56.80
C ALA A 27 23.81 13.65 -55.39
N GLN A 28 22.48 13.64 -55.29
CA GLN A 28 21.77 13.56 -54.01
C GLN A 28 22.03 12.24 -53.27
N LYS A 29 22.29 11.13 -53.99
CA LYS A 29 22.63 9.84 -53.40
C LYS A 29 24.04 9.85 -52.77
N GLU A 30 25.01 10.52 -53.40
CA GLU A 30 26.35 10.69 -52.83
C GLU A 30 26.32 11.59 -51.59
N ASP A 31 25.59 12.71 -51.62
CA ASP A 31 25.39 13.58 -50.45
C ASP A 31 24.65 12.87 -49.31
N ASN A 32 23.70 11.98 -49.64
CA ASN A 32 23.02 11.19 -48.63
C ASN A 32 23.95 10.13 -47.99
N LEU A 33 24.87 9.53 -48.77
CA LEU A 33 25.83 8.56 -48.24
C LEU A 33 26.84 9.20 -47.29
N THR A 34 27.35 10.39 -47.63
CA THR A 34 28.25 11.14 -46.74
C THR A 34 27.53 11.61 -45.48
N ASN A 35 26.27 12.03 -45.58
CA ASN A 35 25.44 12.35 -44.41
C ASN A 35 25.19 11.13 -43.52
N ILE A 36 24.95 9.95 -44.09
CA ILE A 36 24.81 8.70 -43.32
C ILE A 36 26.10 8.37 -42.57
N GLN A 37 27.26 8.43 -43.24
CA GLN A 37 28.56 8.19 -42.60
C GLN A 37 28.83 9.16 -41.45
N ASN A 38 28.56 10.46 -41.64
CA ASN A 38 28.71 11.46 -40.58
C ASN A 38 27.76 11.20 -39.39
N LEU A 39 26.54 10.70 -39.66
CA LEU A 39 25.59 10.32 -38.61
C LEU A 39 26.02 9.05 -37.87
N GLU A 40 26.59 8.07 -38.57
CA GLU A 40 27.14 6.85 -37.98
C GLU A 40 28.36 7.14 -37.10
N GLU A 41 29.29 7.99 -37.56
CA GLU A 41 30.43 8.45 -36.74
C GLU A 41 29.96 9.23 -35.51
N LYS A 42 28.95 10.09 -35.66
CA LYS A 42 28.37 10.83 -34.53
C LYS A 42 27.64 9.91 -33.55
N LEU A 43 26.94 8.88 -34.04
CA LEU A 43 26.33 7.85 -33.20
C LEU A 43 27.40 7.08 -32.42
N ALA A 44 28.50 6.69 -33.06
CA ALA A 44 29.61 6.01 -32.38
C ALA A 44 30.29 6.90 -31.33
N SER A 45 30.44 8.20 -31.60
CA SER A 45 30.96 9.17 -30.63
C SER A 45 30.03 9.31 -29.42
N LEU A 46 28.72 9.44 -29.66
CA LEU A 46 27.73 9.56 -28.59
C LEU A 46 27.62 8.27 -27.76
N ASP A 47 27.77 7.11 -28.38
CA ASP A 47 27.77 5.82 -27.67
C ASP A 47 28.97 5.72 -26.72
N ASN A 48 30.16 6.11 -27.18
CA ASN A 48 31.36 6.18 -26.34
C ASN A 48 31.21 7.19 -25.20
N GLU A 49 30.67 8.38 -25.46
CA GLU A 49 30.37 9.38 -24.42
C GLU A 49 29.36 8.84 -23.40
N GLY A 50 28.35 8.09 -23.86
CA GLY A 50 27.36 7.41 -23.01
C GLY A 50 27.99 6.36 -22.10
N ILE A 51 28.89 5.52 -22.64
CA ILE A 51 29.64 4.53 -21.86
C ILE A 51 30.53 5.21 -20.82
N GLU A 52 31.24 6.28 -21.20
CA GLU A 52 32.09 7.01 -20.25
C GLU A 52 31.28 7.70 -19.15
N ALA A 53 30.11 8.24 -19.47
CA ALA A 53 29.19 8.83 -18.50
C ALA A 53 28.63 7.78 -17.53
N LEU A 54 28.26 6.59 -18.03
CA LEU A 54 27.82 5.46 -17.19
C LEU A 54 28.93 5.02 -16.23
N ARG A 55 30.17 4.90 -16.72
CA ARG A 55 31.32 4.55 -15.88
C ARG A 55 31.55 5.58 -14.77
N LYS A 56 31.51 6.88 -15.08
CA LYS A 56 31.65 7.95 -14.07
C LYS A 56 30.50 7.94 -13.06
N PHE A 57 29.29 7.59 -13.52
CA PHE A 57 28.14 7.43 -12.63
C PHE A 57 28.32 6.25 -11.67
N GLU A 58 28.77 5.09 -12.16
CA GLU A 58 29.09 3.93 -11.31
C GLU A 58 30.22 4.22 -10.32
N GLU A 59 31.29 4.91 -10.75
CA GLU A 59 32.38 5.36 -9.87
C GLU A 59 31.84 6.28 -8.76
N SER A 60 31.04 7.29 -9.12
CA SER A 60 30.43 8.22 -8.15
C SER A 60 29.45 7.51 -7.20
N GLN A 61 28.71 6.51 -7.68
CA GLN A 61 27.80 5.71 -6.87
C GLN A 61 28.57 4.86 -5.85
N ASN A 62 29.69 4.27 -6.26
CA ASN A 62 30.56 3.50 -5.36
C ASN A 62 31.19 4.39 -4.28
N GLU A 63 31.65 5.60 -4.65
CA GLU A 63 32.16 6.58 -3.69
C GLU A 63 31.09 7.02 -2.69
N LEU A 64 29.85 7.23 -3.14
CA LEU A 64 28.73 7.55 -2.26
C LEU A 64 28.44 6.42 -1.27
N MET A 65 28.38 5.17 -1.73
CA MET A 65 28.17 4.01 -0.86
C MET A 65 29.28 3.85 0.18
N GLU A 66 30.54 4.09 -0.20
CA GLU A 66 31.67 4.04 0.74
C GLU A 66 31.59 5.19 1.76
N CYS A 67 31.17 6.38 1.35
CA CYS A 67 30.96 7.52 2.24
C CYS A 67 29.82 7.26 3.25
N GLU A 68 28.71 6.67 2.79
CA GLU A 68 27.60 6.25 3.65
C GLU A 68 28.04 5.19 4.68
N ARG A 69 28.86 4.23 4.24
CA ARG A 69 29.44 3.21 5.14
C ARG A 69 30.32 3.86 6.22
N GLN A 70 31.20 4.79 5.83
CA GLN A 70 32.06 5.52 6.76
C GLN A 70 31.26 6.39 7.74
N MET A 71 30.19 7.05 7.29
CA MET A 71 29.29 7.79 8.19
C MET A 71 28.64 6.85 9.21
N SER A 72 28.15 5.69 8.77
CA SER A 72 27.56 4.70 9.68
C SER A 72 28.58 4.19 10.72
N ASP A 73 29.82 3.95 10.32
CA ASP A 73 30.89 3.54 11.23
C ASP A 73 31.21 4.67 12.25
N LEU A 74 31.31 5.92 11.79
CA LEU A 74 31.53 7.09 12.67
C LEU A 74 30.36 7.34 13.63
N GLU A 75 29.11 7.16 13.20
CA GLU A 75 27.94 7.26 14.08
C GLU A 75 27.97 6.21 15.19
N LYS A 76 28.40 4.98 14.87
CA LYS A 76 28.58 3.91 15.84
C LYS A 76 29.69 4.23 16.84
N ASP A 77 30.82 4.74 16.35
CA ASP A 77 31.93 5.16 17.22
C ASP A 77 31.53 6.35 18.11
N LEU A 78 30.79 7.31 17.58
CA LEU A 78 30.26 8.44 18.32
C LEU A 78 29.23 8.00 19.38
N SER A 79 28.34 7.05 19.07
CA SER A 79 27.44 6.45 20.06
C SER A 79 28.23 5.74 21.16
N THR A 80 29.22 4.93 20.78
CA THR A 80 30.09 4.23 21.75
C THR A 80 30.87 5.21 22.62
N ALA A 81 31.36 6.31 22.05
CA ALA A 81 32.05 7.35 22.80
C ALA A 81 31.11 8.10 23.74
N LYS A 82 29.88 8.41 23.30
CA LYS A 82 28.83 8.98 24.16
C LYS A 82 28.46 8.04 25.29
N GLU A 83 28.29 6.75 25.03
CA GLU A 83 28.02 5.74 26.06
C GLU A 83 29.17 5.65 27.07
N LYS A 84 30.43 5.62 26.60
CA LYS A 84 31.62 5.65 27.47
C LYS A 84 31.69 6.96 28.27
N LEU A 85 31.35 8.09 27.68
CA LEU A 85 31.29 9.38 28.35
C LEU A 85 30.18 9.37 29.41
N THR A 86 28.99 8.89 29.08
CA THR A 86 27.89 8.75 30.04
C THR A 86 28.24 7.75 31.14
N LEU A 87 28.97 6.66 30.84
CA LEU A 87 29.50 5.75 31.85
C LEU A 87 30.52 6.45 32.74
N ALA A 88 31.42 7.26 32.19
CA ALA A 88 32.39 8.03 32.97
C ALA A 88 31.72 9.13 33.81
N GLU A 89 30.76 9.86 33.25
CA GLU A 89 29.94 10.86 33.94
C GLU A 89 29.08 10.22 35.02
N THR A 90 28.48 9.05 34.76
CA THR A 90 27.77 8.28 35.79
C THR A 90 28.72 7.67 36.81
N PHE A 91 29.99 7.38 36.48
CA PHE A 91 30.99 6.97 37.47
C PHE A 91 31.44 8.13 38.35
N MET A 92 31.64 9.31 37.77
CA MET A 92 31.94 10.55 38.49
C MET A 92 30.74 10.95 39.37
N LYS A 93 29.54 10.98 38.80
CA LYS A 93 28.30 11.16 39.55
C LYS A 93 28.04 10.02 40.52
N LYS A 94 28.49 8.79 40.27
CA LYS A 94 28.45 7.70 41.26
C LYS A 94 29.43 8.00 42.37
N THR A 95 30.54 8.68 42.12
CA THR A 95 31.48 9.06 43.18
C THR A 95 30.88 10.19 44.02
N GLU A 96 30.24 11.18 43.38
CA GLU A 96 29.50 12.26 44.05
C GLU A 96 28.25 11.76 44.77
N ALA A 97 27.42 10.96 44.10
CA ALA A 97 26.23 10.33 44.67
C ALA A 97 26.63 9.31 45.73
N GLN A 98 27.69 8.51 45.57
CA GLN A 98 28.17 7.62 46.63
C GLN A 98 28.73 8.40 47.81
N GLN A 99 29.41 9.54 47.59
CA GLN A 99 29.75 10.46 48.67
C GLN A 99 28.50 11.05 49.34
N GLU A 100 27.45 11.36 48.57
CA GLU A 100 26.19 11.89 49.09
C GLU A 100 25.39 10.82 49.86
N THR A 101 25.31 9.59 49.35
CA THR A 101 24.71 8.44 50.03
C THR A 101 25.54 8.06 51.26
N GLU A 102 26.87 8.07 51.19
CA GLU A 102 27.76 7.85 52.34
C GLU A 102 27.60 8.96 53.38
N MET A 103 27.46 10.23 52.95
CA MET A 103 27.20 11.37 53.83
C MET A 103 25.82 11.28 54.48
N VAL A 104 24.77 10.93 53.73
CA VAL A 104 23.41 10.74 54.26
C VAL A 104 23.36 9.54 55.21
N LEU A 105 23.96 8.40 54.85
CA LEU A 105 24.06 7.23 55.73
C LEU A 105 24.89 7.54 56.98
N SER A 106 25.98 8.30 56.86
CA SER A 106 26.78 8.79 57.99
C SER A 106 25.98 9.75 58.88
N ASN A 107 25.19 10.65 58.29
CA ASN A 107 24.29 11.54 59.03
C ASN A 107 23.18 10.76 59.74
N ILE A 108 22.60 9.75 59.10
CA ILE A 108 21.62 8.85 59.71
C ILE A 108 22.25 8.07 60.86
N GLN A 109 23.45 7.51 60.68
CA GLN A 109 24.20 6.80 61.73
C GLN A 109 24.53 7.71 62.92
N ASN A 110 25.04 8.93 62.66
CA ASN A 110 25.30 9.95 63.68
C ASN A 110 24.03 10.36 64.43
N THR A 111 22.90 10.45 63.72
CA THR A 111 21.61 10.79 64.32
C THR A 111 21.09 9.63 65.19
N TRP A 112 21.21 8.39 64.71
CA TRP A 112 20.84 7.21 65.50
C TRP A 112 21.70 7.04 66.75
N GLU A 113 22.99 7.36 66.67
CA GLU A 113 23.90 7.38 67.81
C GLU A 113 23.50 8.44 68.84
N LYS A 114 23.21 9.68 68.39
CA LYS A 114 22.70 10.75 69.28
C LYS A 114 21.36 10.42 69.94
N LEU A 115 20.47 9.73 69.22
CA LEU A 115 19.17 9.30 69.72
C LEU A 115 19.24 8.05 70.62
N GLY A 116 20.37 7.34 70.67
CA GLY A 116 20.50 6.09 71.41
C GLY A 116 19.69 4.94 70.83
N THR A 117 19.44 4.97 69.52
CA THR A 117 18.60 3.98 68.81
C THR A 117 19.23 2.59 68.90
N SER A 118 18.43 1.55 69.15
CA SER A 118 18.89 0.17 69.30
C SER A 118 19.53 -0.35 68.00
N LEU A 119 20.47 -1.30 68.11
CA LEU A 119 21.08 -1.93 66.93
C LEU A 119 20.06 -2.65 66.05
N GLU A 120 19.01 -3.21 66.66
CA GLU A 120 17.94 -3.96 65.99
C GLU A 120 17.09 -3.02 65.11
N ASP A 121 16.75 -1.83 65.61
CA ASP A 121 16.01 -0.82 64.84
C ASP A 121 16.86 -0.24 63.69
N ARG A 122 18.15 -0.01 63.92
CA ARG A 122 19.09 0.45 62.88
C ARG A 122 19.19 -0.58 61.75
N GLU A 123 19.29 -1.86 62.10
CA GLU A 123 19.35 -2.96 61.14
C GLU A 123 18.03 -3.09 60.36
N SER A 124 16.88 -2.90 61.01
CA SER A 124 15.58 -2.88 60.34
C SER A 124 15.48 -1.77 59.29
N VAL A 125 15.91 -0.54 59.60
CA VAL A 125 15.89 0.56 58.63
C VAL A 125 16.92 0.35 57.51
N ARG A 126 18.09 -0.21 57.81
CA ARG A 126 19.08 -0.60 56.78
C ARG A 126 18.46 -1.57 55.76
N GLN A 127 17.78 -2.62 56.25
CA GLN A 127 17.09 -3.58 55.39
C GLN A 127 15.98 -2.94 54.56
N GLN A 128 15.23 -1.97 55.10
CA GLN A 128 14.21 -1.23 54.35
C GLN A 128 14.82 -0.40 53.21
N ILE A 129 15.97 0.25 53.45
CA ILE A 129 16.68 1.02 52.42
C ILE A 129 17.19 0.07 51.31
N GLU A 130 17.81 -1.05 51.68
CA GLU A 130 18.28 -2.06 50.73
C GLU A 130 17.12 -2.60 49.88
N THR A 131 16.00 -2.96 50.50
CA THR A 131 14.79 -3.44 49.82
C THR A 131 14.25 -2.41 48.82
N CYS A 132 14.19 -1.13 49.20
CA CYS A 132 13.70 -0.07 48.32
C CYS A 132 14.56 0.13 47.05
N ILE A 133 15.89 -0.01 47.19
CA ILE A 133 16.84 0.08 46.08
C ILE A 133 16.68 -1.13 45.16
N GLU A 134 16.64 -2.34 45.73
CA GLU A 134 16.43 -3.58 45.00
C GLU A 134 15.11 -3.55 44.21
N ASP A 135 14.02 -3.14 44.84
CA ASP A 135 12.69 -3.02 44.22
C ASP A 135 12.67 -2.01 43.07
N THR A 136 13.40 -0.90 43.20
CA THR A 136 13.46 0.13 42.15
C THR A 136 14.29 -0.33 40.97
N CYS A 137 15.44 -0.95 41.20
CA CYS A 137 16.26 -1.55 40.16
C CYS A 137 15.53 -2.69 39.43
N ALA A 138 14.86 -3.57 40.18
CA ALA A 138 14.06 -4.66 39.63
C ALA A 138 12.92 -4.15 38.74
N ARG A 139 12.21 -3.10 39.19
CA ARG A 139 11.15 -2.46 38.38
C ARG A 139 11.70 -1.84 37.09
N LYS A 140 12.80 -1.09 37.15
CA LYS A 140 13.40 -0.47 35.95
C LYS A 140 13.93 -1.50 34.96
N LEU A 141 14.52 -2.59 35.45
CA LEU A 141 14.92 -3.71 34.60
C LEU A 141 13.71 -4.38 33.94
N ALA A 142 12.65 -4.66 34.71
CA ALA A 142 11.42 -5.23 34.17
C ALA A 142 10.76 -4.33 33.10
N ASP A 143 10.75 -3.00 33.32
CA ASP A 143 10.27 -2.04 32.34
C ASP A 143 11.10 -2.04 31.05
N ALA A 144 12.43 -2.11 31.16
CA ALA A 144 13.32 -2.20 30.01
C ALA A 144 13.12 -3.52 29.24
N THR A 145 13.03 -4.65 29.93
CA THR A 145 12.73 -5.96 29.33
C THR A 145 11.38 -5.95 28.60
N LYS A 146 10.35 -5.37 29.22
CA LYS A 146 9.03 -5.24 28.60
C LYS A 146 9.06 -4.38 27.33
N LYS A 147 9.84 -3.29 27.31
CA LYS A 147 10.03 -2.47 26.11
C LYS A 147 10.71 -3.26 24.98
N VAL A 148 11.72 -4.06 25.32
CA VAL A 148 12.39 -4.96 24.36
C VAL A 148 11.40 -5.98 23.79
N GLU A 149 10.62 -6.65 24.63
CA GLU A 149 9.62 -7.64 24.19
C GLU A 149 8.54 -7.02 23.28
N LEU A 150 8.04 -5.82 23.62
CA LEU A 150 7.09 -5.09 22.80
C LEU A 150 7.69 -4.79 21.42
N LYS A 151 8.90 -4.22 21.38
CA LYS A 151 9.54 -3.85 20.13
C LYS A 151 9.85 -5.06 19.25
N THR A 152 10.27 -6.18 19.85
CA THR A 152 10.48 -7.44 19.12
C THR A 152 9.18 -7.98 18.52
N ARG A 153 8.06 -7.91 19.25
CA ARG A 153 6.74 -8.30 18.72
C ARG A 153 6.30 -7.39 17.57
N ASP A 154 6.56 -6.09 17.64
CA ASP A 154 6.24 -5.15 16.58
C ASP A 154 7.05 -5.46 15.30
N ILE A 155 8.35 -5.73 15.44
CA ILE A 155 9.24 -6.13 14.32
C ILE A 155 8.74 -7.43 13.68
N GLU A 156 8.41 -8.44 14.48
CA GLU A 156 7.86 -9.71 14.03
C GLU A 156 6.55 -9.49 13.23
N HIS A 157 5.69 -8.60 13.70
CA HIS A 157 4.46 -8.24 13.02
C HIS A 157 4.71 -7.51 11.71
N GLN A 158 5.56 -6.46 11.71
CA GLN A 158 5.96 -5.74 10.50
C GLN A 158 6.53 -6.69 9.44
N ARG A 159 7.39 -7.63 9.86
CA ARG A 159 7.95 -8.67 8.99
C ARG A 159 6.87 -9.55 8.38
N LYS A 160 5.91 -10.04 9.19
CA LYS A 160 4.78 -10.85 8.69
C LYS A 160 3.91 -10.09 7.68
N CYS A 161 3.60 -8.82 7.96
CA CYS A 161 2.87 -7.96 7.02
C CYS A 161 3.62 -7.80 5.71
N LEU A 162 4.93 -7.52 5.78
CA LEU A 162 5.76 -7.32 4.59
C LEU A 162 5.81 -8.59 3.74
N ILE A 163 6.02 -9.75 4.37
CA ILE A 163 5.98 -11.07 3.71
C ILE A 163 4.61 -11.28 3.03
N SER A 164 3.51 -10.95 3.72
CA SER A 164 2.16 -11.07 3.15
C SER A 164 1.98 -10.19 1.90
N VAL A 165 2.43 -8.94 1.96
CA VAL A 165 2.35 -7.98 0.84
C VAL A 165 3.13 -8.49 -0.37
N TYR A 166 4.38 -8.91 -0.16
CA TYR A 166 5.21 -9.47 -1.23
C TYR A 166 4.63 -10.77 -1.80
N ASN A 167 4.14 -11.67 -0.95
CA ASN A 167 3.48 -12.90 -1.41
C ASN A 167 2.26 -12.61 -2.28
N ALA A 168 1.44 -11.61 -1.92
CA ALA A 168 0.26 -11.22 -2.69
C ALA A 168 0.64 -10.63 -4.06
N LEU A 169 1.65 -9.75 -4.10
CA LEU A 169 2.20 -9.18 -5.34
C LEU A 169 2.93 -10.21 -6.22
N GLY A 170 3.30 -11.35 -5.64
CA GLY A 170 3.94 -12.48 -6.31
C GLY A 170 5.46 -12.41 -6.34
N PRO A 171 6.14 -13.43 -6.91
CA PRO A 171 7.60 -13.51 -6.90
C PRO A 171 8.18 -12.38 -7.74
N SER A 172 8.64 -11.33 -7.06
CA SER A 172 9.67 -10.43 -7.58
C SER A 172 11.02 -10.94 -7.09
N ASP A 173 12.08 -10.76 -7.87
CA ASP A 173 13.45 -11.03 -7.43
C ASP A 173 13.77 -10.32 -6.09
N THR A 174 13.15 -9.15 -5.84
CA THR A 174 13.23 -8.41 -4.56
C THR A 174 12.42 -9.02 -3.40
N ALA A 175 11.36 -9.77 -3.71
CA ALA A 175 10.55 -10.47 -2.71
C ALA A 175 11.35 -11.64 -2.11
N GLN A 176 12.16 -12.34 -2.90
CA GLN A 176 13.02 -13.40 -2.40
C GLN A 176 14.15 -12.88 -1.51
N GLU A 177 14.77 -11.74 -1.82
CA GLU A 177 15.74 -11.10 -0.91
C GLU A 177 15.09 -10.62 0.39
N THR A 178 13.83 -10.19 0.35
CA THR A 178 13.09 -9.70 1.53
C THR A 178 12.52 -10.84 2.39
N ILE A 179 12.15 -11.96 1.77
CA ILE A 179 11.67 -13.18 2.45
C ILE A 179 12.84 -14.02 2.96
N GLN A 180 13.98 -14.01 2.24
CA GLN A 180 15.26 -14.59 2.68
C GLN A 180 16.14 -13.57 3.42
N ILE A 181 15.58 -12.53 4.04
CA ILE A 181 16.33 -11.83 5.09
C ILE A 181 16.46 -12.81 6.23
N ALA A 182 17.53 -13.56 6.13
CA ALA A 182 17.88 -14.58 7.07
C ALA A 182 18.28 -13.87 8.38
N PRO A 183 18.03 -14.51 9.52
CA PRO A 183 18.30 -13.93 10.84
C PRO A 183 19.73 -13.37 10.99
N HIS A 184 20.69 -13.87 10.22
CA HIS A 184 22.10 -13.49 10.26
C HIS A 184 22.42 -12.08 9.71
N LEU A 185 21.59 -11.50 8.83
CA LEU A 185 21.81 -10.12 8.35
C LEU A 185 21.53 -9.06 9.43
N TYR A 186 20.95 -9.47 10.57
CA TYR A 186 20.60 -8.60 11.69
C TYR A 186 21.45 -8.81 12.94
N GLU A 187 22.47 -9.69 12.91
CA GLU A 187 23.32 -9.95 14.08
C GLU A 187 24.03 -8.68 14.62
N ASN A 188 24.12 -7.63 13.80
CA ASN A 188 24.78 -6.38 14.14
C ASN A 188 23.85 -5.15 14.21
N GLN A 189 22.52 -5.31 14.07
CA GLN A 189 21.58 -4.17 14.08
C GLN A 189 20.81 -4.06 15.39
N THR A 190 20.57 -2.83 15.84
CA THR A 190 19.67 -2.57 16.97
C THR A 190 18.20 -2.83 16.58
N LEU A 191 17.34 -3.11 17.57
CA LEU A 191 15.89 -3.27 17.32
C LEU A 191 15.26 -2.02 16.67
N LEU A 192 15.77 -0.83 16.99
CA LEU A 192 15.31 0.42 16.38
C LEU A 192 15.67 0.49 14.89
N GLN A 193 16.92 0.18 14.53
CA GLN A 193 17.36 0.13 13.14
C GLN A 193 16.57 -0.91 12.34
N HIS A 194 16.38 -2.11 12.89
CA HIS A 194 15.61 -3.16 12.22
C HIS A 194 14.16 -2.71 11.96
N SER A 195 13.50 -2.13 12.95
CA SER A 195 12.14 -1.60 12.79
C SER A 195 12.06 -0.47 11.75
N LYS A 196 13.07 0.42 11.71
CA LYS A 196 13.17 1.49 10.71
C LYS A 196 13.31 0.92 9.31
N THR A 197 14.24 -0.01 9.09
CA THR A 197 14.44 -0.66 7.78
C THR A 197 13.18 -1.40 7.31
N LEU A 198 12.48 -2.12 8.19
CA LEU A 198 11.21 -2.76 7.82
C LEU A 198 10.13 -1.75 7.44
N SER A 199 10.08 -0.61 8.12
CA SER A 199 9.13 0.47 7.84
C SER A 199 9.43 1.12 6.48
N GLU A 200 10.69 1.43 6.19
CA GLU A 200 11.13 1.97 4.90
C GLU A 200 10.81 1.01 3.74
N LYS A 201 11.06 -0.29 3.93
CA LYS A 201 10.68 -1.32 2.95
C LYS A 201 9.17 -1.39 2.74
N MET A 202 8.39 -1.27 3.82
CA MET A 202 6.93 -1.23 3.73
C MET A 202 6.46 -0.01 2.94
N GLU A 203 7.01 1.16 3.22
CA GLU A 203 6.69 2.41 2.50
C GLU A 203 7.02 2.31 1.01
N LEU A 204 8.11 1.64 0.64
CA LEU A 204 8.49 1.42 -0.75
C LEU A 204 7.49 0.53 -1.50
N VAL A 205 7.01 -0.56 -0.89
CA VAL A 205 6.11 -1.51 -1.56
C VAL A 205 4.64 -1.08 -1.53
N ARG A 206 4.25 -0.25 -0.55
CA ARG A 206 2.85 0.14 -0.30
C ARG A 206 2.13 0.74 -1.51
N PRO A 207 2.71 1.69 -2.28
CA PRO A 207 2.04 2.25 -3.46
C PRO A 207 1.69 1.19 -4.52
N THR A 208 2.59 0.23 -4.74
CA THR A 208 2.39 -0.86 -5.69
C THR A 208 1.29 -1.80 -5.21
N TYR A 209 1.30 -2.13 -3.92
CA TYR A 209 0.26 -2.95 -3.29
C TYR A 209 -1.12 -2.29 -3.39
N ASP A 210 -1.24 -1.03 -2.98
CA ASP A 210 -2.50 -0.29 -2.99
C ASP A 210 -3.08 -0.16 -4.42
N SER A 211 -2.22 0.14 -5.39
CA SER A 211 -2.60 0.18 -6.82
C SER A 211 -3.10 -1.18 -7.33
N ALA A 212 -2.43 -2.27 -6.95
CA ALA A 212 -2.86 -3.62 -7.33
C ALA A 212 -4.20 -4.03 -6.68
N VAL A 213 -4.42 -3.65 -5.41
CA VAL A 213 -5.70 -3.87 -4.71
C VAL A 213 -6.83 -3.09 -5.39
N GLU A 214 -6.63 -1.83 -5.72
CA GLU A 214 -7.62 -1.02 -6.42
C GLU A 214 -7.96 -1.62 -7.79
N ARG A 215 -6.92 -2.03 -8.55
CA ARG A 215 -7.09 -2.71 -9.83
C ARG A 215 -7.90 -4.01 -9.69
N LYS A 216 -7.58 -4.85 -8.71
CA LYS A 216 -8.32 -6.08 -8.39
C LYS A 216 -9.80 -5.79 -8.11
N LEU A 217 -10.09 -4.78 -7.27
CA LEU A 217 -11.46 -4.39 -6.93
C LEU A 217 -12.26 -3.93 -8.15
N LYS A 218 -11.64 -3.14 -9.03
CA LYS A 218 -12.26 -2.68 -10.27
C LYS A 218 -12.62 -3.84 -11.19
N ILE A 219 -11.68 -4.76 -11.43
CA ILE A 219 -11.92 -5.95 -12.27
C ILE A 219 -13.03 -6.80 -11.65
N THR A 220 -12.98 -7.04 -10.34
CA THR A 220 -13.98 -7.83 -9.62
C THR A 220 -15.38 -7.25 -9.79
N SER A 221 -15.55 -5.94 -9.56
CA SER A 221 -16.85 -5.27 -9.72
C SER A 221 -17.37 -5.36 -11.16
N GLU A 222 -16.48 -5.29 -12.14
CA GLU A 222 -16.86 -5.38 -13.55
C GLU A 222 -17.31 -6.79 -13.92
N VAL A 223 -16.56 -7.80 -13.51
CA VAL A 223 -16.87 -9.21 -13.75
C VAL A 223 -18.22 -9.57 -13.12
N GLU A 224 -18.51 -9.09 -11.91
CA GLU A 224 -19.81 -9.29 -11.26
C GLU A 224 -20.96 -8.67 -12.07
N ALA A 225 -20.77 -7.45 -12.58
CA ALA A 225 -21.78 -6.78 -13.41
C ALA A 225 -22.02 -7.53 -14.73
N LEU A 226 -20.96 -8.05 -15.36
CA LEU A 226 -21.04 -8.85 -16.58
C LEU A 226 -21.72 -10.20 -16.33
N ALA A 227 -21.29 -10.93 -15.30
CA ALA A 227 -21.86 -12.22 -14.91
C ALA A 227 -23.36 -12.11 -14.60
N LYS A 228 -23.77 -11.05 -13.89
CA LYS A 228 -25.20 -10.78 -13.61
C LYS A 228 -25.99 -10.49 -14.88
N ALA A 229 -25.41 -9.77 -15.85
CA ALA A 229 -26.08 -9.43 -17.11
C ALA A 229 -26.22 -10.61 -18.08
N MET A 230 -25.40 -11.66 -17.93
CA MET A 230 -25.34 -12.81 -18.83
C MET A 230 -25.91 -14.11 -18.21
N TYR A 231 -26.52 -14.02 -17.02
CA TYR A 231 -26.95 -15.17 -16.22
C TYR A 231 -27.84 -16.15 -17.01
N PRO A 232 -27.67 -17.48 -16.83
CA PRO A 232 -26.70 -18.16 -15.96
C PRO A 232 -25.34 -18.36 -16.65
N MET A 233 -24.24 -18.05 -15.95
CA MET A 233 -22.88 -18.07 -16.50
C MET A 233 -21.82 -18.65 -15.55
N GLU A 234 -22.20 -19.22 -14.41
CA GLU A 234 -21.26 -19.67 -13.37
C GLU A 234 -20.24 -20.71 -13.88
N ASP A 235 -20.65 -21.55 -14.85
CA ASP A 235 -19.79 -22.59 -15.46
C ASP A 235 -19.01 -22.10 -16.70
N GLU A 236 -19.33 -20.90 -17.25
CA GLU A 236 -18.66 -20.34 -18.45
C GLU A 236 -17.53 -19.36 -18.10
N LEU A 237 -17.34 -19.03 -16.82
CA LEU A 237 -16.26 -18.15 -16.37
C LEU A 237 -14.90 -18.85 -16.42
N SER A 238 -13.86 -18.12 -16.85
CA SER A 238 -12.49 -18.64 -16.82
C SER A 238 -12.03 -18.94 -15.38
N ALA A 239 -11.05 -19.84 -15.25
CA ALA A 239 -10.49 -20.23 -13.95
C ALA A 239 -9.94 -19.02 -13.16
N ASN A 240 -9.35 -18.04 -13.84
CA ASN A 240 -8.82 -16.82 -13.23
C ASN A 240 -9.93 -15.96 -12.62
N LEU A 241 -11.01 -15.74 -13.38
CA LEU A 241 -12.15 -14.96 -12.92
C LEU A 241 -12.94 -15.66 -11.81
N GLN A 242 -13.08 -16.99 -11.88
CA GLN A 242 -13.64 -17.75 -10.77
C GLN A 242 -12.80 -17.61 -9.50
N THR A 243 -11.47 -17.67 -9.64
CA THR A 243 -10.53 -17.51 -8.52
C THR A 243 -10.65 -16.11 -7.92
N LEU A 244 -10.70 -15.08 -8.76
CA LEU A 244 -10.92 -13.69 -8.36
C LEU A 244 -12.22 -13.50 -7.57
N LEU A 245 -13.33 -14.08 -8.04
CA LEU A 245 -14.64 -13.97 -7.38
C LEU A 245 -14.72 -14.80 -6.07
N LYS A 246 -14.07 -15.97 -6.02
CA LYS A 246 -14.04 -16.81 -4.81
C LYS A 246 -13.28 -16.13 -3.66
N GLN A 247 -12.25 -15.35 -3.97
CA GLN A 247 -11.44 -14.61 -3.00
C GLN A 247 -12.20 -13.46 -2.32
N LYS A 248 -13.34 -13.03 -2.86
CA LYS A 248 -14.21 -12.03 -2.25
C LYS A 248 -15.00 -12.57 -1.04
N ARG A 249 -14.86 -13.86 -0.69
CA ARG A 249 -15.58 -14.46 0.44
C ARG A 249 -14.77 -14.56 1.76
N PRO A 250 -14.19 -13.48 2.31
CA PRO A 250 -14.20 -13.30 3.74
C PRO A 250 -15.51 -12.59 4.11
N THR A 251 -16.33 -13.25 4.93
CA THR A 251 -17.44 -12.62 5.66
C THR A 251 -16.89 -11.59 6.63
N SER A 252 -16.50 -10.43 6.14
CA SER A 252 -16.26 -9.25 6.96
C SER A 252 -17.50 -8.37 6.82
N LYS A 253 -18.11 -8.10 7.97
CA LYS A 253 -19.20 -7.15 8.19
C LYS A 253 -18.74 -5.78 7.68
N ARG A 254 -18.85 -5.52 6.38
CA ARG A 254 -18.51 -4.21 5.83
C ARG A 254 -19.61 -3.25 6.26
N LYS A 255 -19.31 -2.58 7.36
CA LYS A 255 -19.78 -1.25 7.72
C LYS A 255 -20.03 -0.48 6.42
N ARG A 256 -21.30 -0.15 6.25
CA ARG A 256 -21.84 0.83 5.32
C ARG A 256 -20.78 1.90 5.02
N ALA A 257 -20.56 2.13 3.74
CA ALA A 257 -20.10 3.42 3.25
C ALA A 257 -21.04 4.50 3.81
N THR A 258 -20.63 5.17 4.89
CA THR A 258 -20.99 6.55 5.20
C THR A 258 -19.94 7.37 4.45
N ARG A 259 -20.23 7.80 3.22
CA ARG A 259 -20.91 9.06 2.95
C ARG A 259 -20.31 10.16 3.82
N SER A 260 -19.43 10.93 3.18
CA SER A 260 -19.03 12.30 3.52
C SER A 260 -20.04 12.99 4.45
N MET A 261 -19.73 13.00 5.74
CA MET A 261 -20.21 13.94 6.74
C MET A 261 -19.02 14.16 7.67
N ALA A 262 -18.60 15.42 7.76
CA ALA A 262 -17.52 15.96 8.57
C ALA A 262 -17.05 15.06 9.74
N ARG A 263 -15.79 14.60 9.65
CA ARG A 263 -15.05 14.12 10.83
C ARG A 263 -15.12 15.22 11.90
N PRO A 264 -15.47 14.91 13.17
CA PRO A 264 -15.30 15.87 14.25
C PRO A 264 -13.81 16.19 14.32
N ASN A 265 -13.50 17.48 14.17
CA ASN A 265 -12.14 17.99 14.09
C ASN A 265 -11.34 17.51 15.32
N LEU A 266 -10.35 16.62 15.11
CA LEU A 266 -9.51 16.04 16.16
C LEU A 266 -8.73 17.14 16.91
N ALA A 267 -8.49 18.28 16.25
CA ALA A 267 -7.99 19.50 16.86
C ALA A 267 -8.92 20.00 17.98
N SER A 268 -10.24 19.97 17.79
CA SER A 268 -11.20 20.38 18.83
C SER A 268 -11.28 19.40 20.01
N ALA A 269 -10.92 18.13 19.81
CA ALA A 269 -10.85 17.15 20.88
C ALA A 269 -9.57 17.32 21.71
N LYS A 270 -8.44 17.64 21.07
CA LYS A 270 -7.20 18.04 21.77
C LYS A 270 -7.39 19.38 22.49
N GLU A 271 -8.02 20.36 21.85
CA GLU A 271 -8.34 21.68 22.44
C GLU A 271 -9.25 21.54 23.67
N ARG A 272 -10.33 20.74 23.58
CA ARG A 272 -11.20 20.47 24.74
C ARG A 272 -10.47 19.73 25.85
N ARG A 273 -9.58 18.78 25.54
CA ARG A 273 -8.76 18.12 26.56
C ARG A 273 -7.79 19.09 27.22
N ALA A 274 -7.12 19.94 26.44
CA ALA A 274 -6.23 20.97 26.97
C ALA A 274 -6.99 21.98 27.85
N GLN A 275 -8.21 22.37 27.46
CA GLN A 275 -9.05 23.24 28.27
C GLN A 275 -9.50 22.57 29.57
N ILE A 276 -9.90 21.29 29.54
CA ILE A 276 -10.24 20.53 30.76
C ILE A 276 -9.03 20.43 31.69
N PHE A 277 -7.82 20.17 31.17
CA PHE A 277 -6.61 20.15 31.99
C PHE A 277 -6.30 21.52 32.61
N LYS A 278 -6.52 22.60 31.86
CA LYS A 278 -6.33 23.98 32.35
C LYS A 278 -7.36 24.37 33.41
N ASP A 279 -8.60 23.93 33.24
CA ASP A 279 -9.67 24.15 34.21
C ASP A 279 -9.42 23.32 35.49
N VAL A 280 -8.94 22.08 35.36
CA VAL A 280 -8.52 21.24 36.50
C VAL A 280 -7.33 21.84 37.22
N GLU A 281 -6.33 22.35 36.50
CA GLU A 281 -5.17 23.03 37.10
C GLU A 281 -5.60 24.31 37.83
N GLY A 282 -6.54 25.07 37.28
CA GLY A 282 -7.14 26.23 37.93
C GLY A 282 -7.92 25.85 39.20
N MET A 283 -8.63 24.72 39.19
CA MET A 283 -9.32 24.20 40.37
C MET A 283 -8.36 23.69 41.44
N VAL A 284 -7.25 23.04 41.06
CA VAL A 284 -6.21 22.58 42.00
C VAL A 284 -5.49 23.78 42.62
N LYS A 285 -5.15 24.81 41.85
CA LYS A 285 -4.56 26.07 42.38
C LYS A 285 -5.52 26.84 43.28
N ALA A 286 -6.82 26.77 43.03
CA ALA A 286 -7.84 27.34 43.91
C ALA A 286 -7.99 26.56 45.22
N LEU A 287 -7.69 25.26 45.22
CA LEU A 287 -7.64 24.43 46.42
C LEU A 287 -6.35 24.67 47.23
N ASP A 288 -5.21 24.86 46.56
CA ASP A 288 -3.95 25.26 47.22
C ASP A 288 -4.04 26.66 47.84
N SER A 289 -4.88 27.53 47.28
CA SER A 289 -5.11 28.88 47.84
C SER A 289 -6.01 28.89 49.08
N LEU A 290 -6.62 27.75 49.45
CA LEU A 290 -7.45 27.61 50.64
C LEU A 290 -6.73 26.97 51.85
N GLU A 291 -5.51 26.46 51.66
CA GLU A 291 -4.61 26.04 52.75
C GLU A 291 -3.50 27.07 52.97
N GLY A 292 -3.91 28.32 53.19
CA GLY A 292 -3.04 29.35 53.75
C GLY A 292 -2.78 29.08 55.24
N GLY A 293 -1.73 28.32 55.54
CA GLY A 293 -1.35 28.04 56.93
C GLY A 293 0.00 27.36 57.12
N ASN A 294 1.09 28.00 56.70
CA ASN A 294 2.48 27.77 57.13
C ASN A 294 3.07 26.34 57.02
N MET A 295 3.96 26.13 56.05
CA MET A 295 5.37 25.86 56.38
C MET A 295 6.26 26.03 55.15
N VAL A 296 7.32 26.82 55.35
CA VAL A 296 8.47 26.93 54.46
C VAL A 296 9.21 25.59 54.48
N ILE A 297 9.26 24.89 53.34
CA ILE A 297 10.41 24.04 52.97
C ILE A 297 10.66 24.26 51.49
N SER A 298 11.81 24.88 51.22
CA SER A 298 12.43 24.99 49.92
C SER A 298 13.05 23.64 49.59
N ASP A 299 12.45 22.88 48.68
CA ASP A 299 13.10 21.72 48.05
C ASP A 299 13.13 21.92 46.54
N ASN A 300 14.36 22.02 46.03
CA ASN A 300 14.67 21.83 44.62
C ASN A 300 14.52 20.34 44.31
N ALA A 301 13.43 19.97 43.69
CA ALA A 301 13.24 18.66 43.08
C ALA A 301 12.71 18.82 41.65
N ASP A 302 13.27 17.99 40.78
CA ASP A 302 12.69 17.53 39.51
C ASP A 302 12.70 18.50 38.32
N MET A 303 13.89 18.59 37.71
CA MET A 303 13.98 18.58 36.25
C MET A 303 13.51 17.20 35.74
N ASP A 304 12.20 16.96 35.79
CA ASP A 304 11.54 16.02 34.91
C ASP A 304 11.71 16.55 33.48
N ILE A 305 12.76 16.08 32.80
CA ILE A 305 12.81 16.13 31.34
C ILE A 305 11.62 15.28 30.89
N PRO A 306 10.60 15.85 30.23
CA PRO A 306 9.53 15.05 29.67
C PRO A 306 10.20 14.21 28.58
N ILE A 307 10.39 12.93 28.86
CA ILE A 307 10.57 11.95 27.80
C ILE A 307 9.22 11.95 27.10
N GLU A 308 9.11 12.75 26.03
CA GLU A 308 8.00 12.65 25.09
C GLU A 308 7.87 11.15 24.79
N PRO A 309 6.71 10.53 25.06
CA PRO A 309 6.50 9.19 24.57
C PRO A 309 6.56 9.31 23.06
N ASP A 310 7.60 8.73 22.45
CA ASP A 310 7.65 8.44 21.02
C ASP A 310 6.27 7.93 20.65
N THR A 311 5.46 8.82 20.08
CA THR A 311 4.13 8.46 19.62
C THR A 311 4.39 7.35 18.63
N PRO A 312 3.84 6.13 18.84
CA PRO A 312 3.92 5.13 17.82
C PRO A 312 3.38 5.79 16.57
N ILE A 313 4.19 5.83 15.51
CA ILE A 313 3.68 6.14 14.19
C ILE A 313 2.60 5.07 13.99
N GLU A 314 1.33 5.45 14.18
CA GLU A 314 0.17 4.65 13.83
C GLU A 314 0.18 4.57 12.30
N ILE A 315 1.08 3.76 11.77
CA ILE A 315 0.88 3.16 10.46
C ILE A 315 -0.36 2.30 10.68
N ASP A 316 -1.46 2.61 9.99
CA ASP A 316 -2.60 1.70 9.83
C ASP A 316 -2.02 0.38 9.27
N LEU A 317 -1.63 -0.50 10.19
CA LEU A 317 -1.07 -1.81 9.93
C LEU A 317 -2.23 -2.68 9.46
N ILE A 318 -1.99 -3.37 8.35
CA ILE A 318 -2.95 -4.24 7.69
C ILE A 318 -3.45 -5.25 8.74
N ASP A 319 -4.73 -5.16 9.09
CA ASP A 319 -5.38 -6.03 10.07
C ASP A 319 -5.18 -7.49 9.64
N ASN A 320 -4.75 -8.36 10.55
CA ASN A 320 -4.35 -9.75 10.27
C ASN A 320 -5.49 -10.61 9.65
N GLY A 321 -6.70 -10.07 9.51
CA GLY A 321 -7.86 -10.72 8.92
C GLY A 321 -7.94 -10.68 7.38
N ASP A 322 -7.18 -9.80 6.71
CA ASP A 322 -7.26 -9.60 5.26
C ASP A 322 -5.95 -10.00 4.54
N ILE A 323 -5.37 -11.15 4.92
CA ILE A 323 -4.20 -11.71 4.25
C ILE A 323 -4.62 -12.17 2.85
N GLU A 324 -4.25 -11.38 1.85
CA GLU A 324 -4.46 -11.73 0.44
C GLU A 324 -3.70 -13.02 0.09
N PRO A 325 -4.31 -13.96 -0.66
CA PRO A 325 -3.63 -15.19 -1.04
C PRO A 325 -2.43 -14.89 -1.95
N PRO A 326 -1.44 -15.79 -2.01
CA PRO A 326 -0.24 -15.58 -2.82
C PRO A 326 -0.57 -15.40 -4.31
N ASN A 327 0.17 -14.52 -4.97
CA ASN A 327 0.09 -14.17 -6.39
C ASN A 327 -1.22 -13.50 -6.87
N THR A 328 -2.16 -13.21 -5.98
CA THR A 328 -3.49 -12.69 -6.33
C THR A 328 -3.52 -11.22 -6.71
N LEU A 329 -2.46 -10.49 -6.36
CA LEU A 329 -2.21 -9.11 -6.77
C LEU A 329 -1.05 -9.01 -7.76
N SER A 330 -0.54 -10.15 -8.25
CA SER A 330 0.53 -10.14 -9.23
C SER A 330 0.07 -9.50 -10.53
N VAL A 331 0.96 -8.72 -11.15
CA VAL A 331 0.70 -8.04 -12.42
C VAL A 331 0.19 -9.03 -13.47
N LYS A 332 0.86 -10.18 -13.59
CA LYS A 332 0.48 -11.25 -14.52
C LYS A 332 -0.94 -11.77 -14.28
N PHE A 333 -1.29 -12.06 -13.02
CA PHE A 333 -2.63 -12.53 -12.69
C PHE A 333 -3.71 -11.48 -13.00
N LEU A 334 -3.46 -10.22 -12.66
CA LEU A 334 -4.41 -9.13 -12.93
C LEU A 334 -4.56 -8.87 -14.44
N ASP A 335 -3.46 -8.95 -15.20
CA ASP A 335 -3.47 -8.84 -16.67
C ASP A 335 -4.29 -9.98 -17.31
N ASP A 336 -4.13 -11.20 -16.81
CA ASP A 336 -4.90 -12.36 -17.26
C ASP A 336 -6.40 -12.18 -16.95
N CYS A 337 -6.73 -11.69 -15.75
CA CYS A 337 -8.12 -11.37 -15.38
C CYS A 337 -8.72 -10.28 -16.26
N GLU A 338 -7.97 -9.24 -16.62
CA GLU A 338 -8.45 -8.20 -17.53
C GLU A 338 -8.67 -8.73 -18.95
N ARG A 339 -7.78 -9.60 -19.43
CA ARG A 339 -7.94 -10.25 -20.73
C ARG A 339 -9.20 -11.10 -20.77
N ASP A 340 -9.44 -11.88 -19.71
CA ASP A 340 -10.64 -12.70 -19.57
C ASP A 340 -11.90 -11.83 -19.43
N THR A 341 -11.81 -10.69 -18.72
CA THR A 341 -12.91 -9.71 -18.63
C THR A 341 -13.25 -9.11 -19.98
N LYS A 342 -12.24 -8.77 -20.81
CA LYS A 342 -12.46 -8.33 -22.19
C LYS A 342 -13.14 -9.40 -23.04
N LEU A 343 -12.74 -10.67 -22.89
CA LEU A 343 -13.39 -11.78 -23.57
C LEU A 343 -14.86 -11.91 -23.16
N LEU A 344 -15.17 -11.77 -21.88
CA LEU A 344 -16.57 -11.75 -21.40
C LEU A 344 -17.36 -10.59 -21.99
N ARG A 345 -16.79 -9.38 -22.11
CA ARG A 345 -17.47 -8.27 -22.80
C ARG A 345 -17.77 -8.62 -24.25
N MET A 346 -16.83 -9.23 -24.97
CA MET A 346 -17.04 -9.64 -26.35
C MET A 346 -18.14 -10.71 -26.44
N MET A 347 -18.11 -11.72 -25.57
CA MET A 347 -19.17 -12.73 -25.51
C MET A 347 -20.54 -12.11 -25.21
N LYS A 348 -20.62 -11.16 -24.27
CA LYS A 348 -21.84 -10.39 -23.99
C LYS A 348 -22.34 -9.67 -25.24
N SER A 349 -21.46 -8.95 -25.92
CA SER A 349 -21.79 -8.21 -27.14
C SER A 349 -22.28 -9.16 -28.24
N THR A 350 -21.60 -10.29 -28.45
CA THR A 350 -22.02 -11.30 -29.42
C THR A 350 -23.38 -11.88 -29.06
N LYS A 351 -23.62 -12.29 -27.80
CA LYS A 351 -24.93 -12.80 -27.35
C LYS A 351 -26.03 -11.74 -27.55
N LEU A 352 -25.75 -10.47 -27.27
CA LEU A 352 -26.70 -9.37 -27.49
C LEU A 352 -27.02 -9.17 -28.97
N VAL A 353 -26.01 -9.15 -29.85
CA VAL A 353 -26.21 -9.03 -31.30
C VAL A 353 -26.96 -10.24 -31.85
N THR A 354 -26.61 -11.47 -31.45
CA THR A 354 -27.33 -12.66 -31.90
C THR A 354 -28.78 -12.67 -31.41
N ASN A 355 -29.03 -12.19 -30.20
CA ASN A 355 -30.39 -12.07 -29.65
C ASN A 355 -31.19 -10.99 -30.39
N ALA A 356 -30.59 -9.85 -30.70
CA ALA A 356 -31.22 -8.81 -31.52
C ALA A 356 -31.55 -9.34 -32.92
N SER A 357 -30.60 -9.97 -33.61
CA SER A 357 -30.84 -10.56 -34.93
C SER A 357 -31.86 -11.71 -34.90
N ALA A 358 -31.92 -12.49 -33.82
CA ALA A 358 -32.95 -13.51 -33.64
C ALA A 358 -34.34 -12.89 -33.41
N ARG A 359 -34.42 -11.83 -32.60
CA ARG A 359 -35.65 -11.05 -32.36
C ARG A 359 -36.16 -10.44 -33.66
N ASP A 360 -35.30 -9.80 -34.44
CA ASP A 360 -35.69 -9.12 -35.67
C ASP A 360 -36.17 -10.14 -36.73
N ARG A 361 -35.51 -11.31 -36.83
CA ARG A 361 -35.99 -12.42 -37.66
C ARG A 361 -37.34 -12.96 -37.19
N ALA A 362 -37.54 -13.15 -35.89
CA ALA A 362 -38.81 -13.62 -35.33
C ALA A 362 -39.94 -12.61 -35.59
N GLN A 363 -39.67 -11.31 -35.45
CA GLN A 363 -40.62 -10.25 -35.80
C GLN A 363 -40.93 -10.21 -37.29
N GLY A 364 -39.92 -10.39 -38.16
CA GLY A 364 -40.10 -10.50 -39.60
C GLY A 364 -41.04 -11.66 -39.97
N LEU A 365 -40.76 -12.85 -39.46
CA LEU A 365 -41.60 -14.05 -39.66
C LEU A 365 -43.04 -13.84 -39.13
N ALA A 366 -43.19 -13.23 -37.96
CA ALA A 366 -44.51 -12.94 -37.41
C ALA A 366 -45.32 -12.00 -38.32
N ARG A 367 -44.67 -10.98 -38.91
CA ARG A 367 -45.32 -10.07 -39.87
C ARG A 367 -45.69 -10.78 -41.17
N GLU A 368 -44.80 -11.61 -41.71
CA GLU A 368 -45.05 -12.41 -42.93
C GLU A 368 -46.21 -13.40 -42.74
N MET A 369 -46.35 -13.95 -41.54
CA MET A 369 -47.44 -14.86 -41.18
C MET A 369 -48.72 -14.15 -40.74
N HIS A 370 -48.76 -12.81 -40.76
CA HIS A 370 -49.86 -11.99 -40.27
C HIS A 370 -50.29 -12.31 -38.82
N LEU A 371 -49.35 -12.72 -37.98
CA LEU A 371 -49.62 -13.04 -36.58
C LEU A 371 -49.79 -11.76 -35.77
N SER A 372 -50.88 -11.66 -35.02
CA SER A 372 -51.06 -10.62 -34.02
C SER A 372 -50.19 -10.90 -32.79
N SER A 373 -50.00 -9.88 -31.94
CA SER A 373 -49.29 -10.06 -30.66
C SER A 373 -49.95 -11.15 -29.79
N ALA A 374 -51.27 -11.29 -29.85
CA ALA A 374 -51.99 -12.34 -29.12
C ALA A 374 -51.64 -13.75 -29.64
N ASP A 375 -51.58 -13.91 -30.97
CA ASP A 375 -51.26 -15.19 -31.61
C ASP A 375 -49.82 -15.64 -31.28
N ILE A 376 -48.88 -14.70 -31.25
CA ILE A 376 -47.48 -14.98 -30.87
C ILE A 376 -47.41 -15.47 -29.42
N MET A 377 -48.12 -14.80 -28.51
CA MET A 377 -48.11 -15.18 -27.08
C MET A 377 -48.80 -16.52 -26.84
N GLU A 378 -49.86 -16.83 -27.60
CA GLU A 378 -50.51 -18.13 -27.56
C GLU A 378 -49.56 -19.23 -28.06
N LEU A 379 -48.87 -19.01 -29.18
CA LEU A 379 -47.86 -19.93 -29.71
C LEU A 379 -46.72 -20.19 -28.71
N VAL A 380 -46.20 -19.14 -28.07
CA VAL A 380 -45.16 -19.27 -27.03
C VAL A 380 -45.66 -20.08 -25.85
N THR A 381 -46.89 -19.83 -25.40
CA THR A 381 -47.51 -20.57 -24.29
C THR A 381 -47.65 -22.06 -24.63
N GLN A 382 -48.19 -22.39 -25.81
CA GLN A 382 -48.30 -23.77 -26.28
C GLN A 382 -46.92 -24.47 -26.45
N LEU A 383 -45.89 -23.73 -26.88
CA LEU A 383 -44.52 -24.25 -27.00
C LEU A 383 -43.91 -24.56 -25.63
N LEU A 384 -44.13 -23.67 -24.66
CA LEU A 384 -43.72 -23.89 -23.28
C LEU A 384 -44.45 -25.11 -22.69
N GLU A 385 -45.76 -25.28 -22.96
CA GLU A 385 -46.54 -26.42 -22.45
C GLU A 385 -46.05 -27.75 -23.02
N LYS A 386 -45.63 -27.75 -24.29
CA LYS A 386 -45.06 -28.93 -24.94
C LYS A 386 -43.65 -29.27 -24.45
N ARG A 387 -42.83 -28.26 -24.12
CA ARG A 387 -41.42 -28.46 -23.72
C ARG A 387 -41.23 -28.65 -22.22
N LEU A 388 -42.01 -27.95 -21.39
CA LEU A 388 -41.96 -28.08 -19.94
C LEU A 388 -43.01 -29.10 -19.53
N LYS A 389 -42.57 -30.26 -19.01
CA LYS A 389 -43.45 -31.36 -18.58
C LYS A 389 -44.54 -30.93 -17.59
N GLN A 390 -44.35 -29.83 -16.87
CA GLN A 390 -45.38 -29.14 -16.08
C GLN A 390 -45.13 -27.63 -16.12
N ILE A 391 -46.08 -26.88 -16.69
CA ILE A 391 -46.15 -25.44 -16.47
C ILE A 391 -46.78 -25.18 -15.08
N PRO A 392 -46.27 -24.23 -14.30
CA PRO A 392 -46.90 -23.86 -13.03
C PRO A 392 -48.35 -23.41 -13.21
N ARG A 393 -49.26 -23.83 -12.33
CA ARG A 393 -50.71 -23.52 -12.42
C ARG A 393 -51.06 -22.03 -12.44
N TRP A 394 -50.12 -21.17 -12.05
CA TRP A 394 -50.27 -19.71 -12.07
C TRP A 394 -49.86 -19.08 -13.42
N TRP A 395 -49.21 -19.83 -14.31
CA TRP A 395 -48.88 -19.35 -15.64
C TRP A 395 -50.14 -19.39 -16.52
N SER A 396 -50.58 -18.23 -16.95
CA SER A 396 -51.71 -18.05 -17.86
C SER A 396 -51.29 -17.14 -19.01
N LEU A 397 -52.08 -17.10 -20.09
CA LEU A 397 -51.82 -16.20 -21.22
C LEU A 397 -51.72 -14.74 -20.77
N GLN A 398 -52.52 -14.33 -19.77
CA GLN A 398 -52.49 -12.98 -19.19
C GLN A 398 -51.18 -12.70 -18.44
N VAL A 399 -50.66 -13.70 -17.70
CA VAL A 399 -49.37 -13.59 -17.01
C VAL A 399 -48.22 -13.58 -18.03
N ALA A 400 -48.30 -14.41 -19.07
CA ALA A 400 -47.32 -14.41 -20.15
C ALA A 400 -47.26 -13.06 -20.86
N ASP A 401 -48.42 -12.46 -21.18
CA ASP A 401 -48.53 -11.12 -21.79
C ASP A 401 -47.95 -10.02 -20.88
N GLU A 402 -48.29 -10.03 -19.60
CA GLU A 402 -47.75 -9.06 -18.63
C GLU A 402 -46.23 -9.20 -18.48
N VAL A 403 -45.72 -10.43 -18.39
CA VAL A 403 -44.27 -10.71 -18.36
C VAL A 403 -43.60 -10.24 -19.65
N GLY A 404 -44.22 -10.48 -20.81
CA GLY A 404 -43.74 -9.99 -22.10
C GLY A 404 -43.64 -8.46 -22.13
N ARG A 405 -44.68 -7.75 -21.65
CA ARG A 405 -44.70 -6.29 -21.52
C ARG A 405 -43.67 -5.76 -20.51
N CYS A 406 -43.48 -6.45 -19.38
CA CYS A 406 -42.45 -6.08 -18.40
C CYS A 406 -41.02 -6.28 -18.95
N ILE A 407 -40.77 -7.34 -19.70
CA ILE A 407 -39.45 -7.62 -20.29
C ILE A 407 -39.09 -6.59 -21.38
N THR A 408 -40.06 -6.17 -22.19
CA THR A 408 -39.84 -5.14 -23.22
C THR A 408 -39.62 -3.76 -22.62
N THR A 409 -40.31 -3.43 -21.53
CA THR A 409 -40.16 -2.14 -20.83
C THR A 409 -38.89 -2.07 -19.95
N ALA A 410 -38.50 -3.16 -19.28
CA ALA A 410 -37.32 -3.20 -18.41
C ALA A 410 -35.97 -3.23 -19.15
N ASN A 411 -35.94 -3.70 -20.41
CA ASN A 411 -34.71 -3.78 -21.21
C ASN A 411 -34.43 -2.52 -22.05
N GLY A 412 -35.14 -1.40 -21.81
CA GLY A 412 -34.85 -0.12 -22.45
C GLY A 412 -34.90 -0.18 -23.97
N HIS A 413 -36.09 -0.38 -24.54
CA HIS A 413 -36.40 0.16 -25.86
C HIS A 413 -37.56 1.14 -25.73
N VAL A 414 -37.24 2.41 -25.97
CA VAL A 414 -38.19 3.45 -26.34
C VAL A 414 -38.68 3.14 -27.76
N GLY A 415 -40.00 3.06 -27.92
CA GLY A 415 -40.66 3.61 -29.10
C GLY A 415 -40.92 2.67 -30.28
N VAL A 416 -42.19 2.23 -30.32
CA VAL A 416 -43.06 1.99 -31.50
C VAL A 416 -42.76 0.77 -32.37
#